data_AF-A0A8H3GV92-F1
#
_entry.id   AF-A0A8H3GV92-F1
#
_cell.length_a   1.000
_cell.length_b   1.000
_cell.length_c   1.000
_cell.angle_alpha   90.00
_cell.angle_beta   90.00
_cell.angle_gamma   90.00
#
_symmetry.space_group_name_H-M   'P 1'
#
loop_
_entity.id
_entity.type
_entity.pdbx_description
1 polymer ?
#
loop_
_entity_poly.entity_id
_entity_poly.type
_entity_poly.pdbx_seq_one_letter_code
_entity_poly.pdbx_strand_id
1 'polypeptide(L)'
;MLGNGTPSEPIVNNIHPTTIDNIASNHGLSGDQRMDLHRFVKTEQLIQNAVLYAHTLSHDKTLERIEKSIEDVRGSVDNVSHNVSDSWTVTKEQKEWIEKNPASIEIPEYSTSRIVQSRVVAEARQQSNDVKSRLRKMLEDSIKSKTPLSVFVDEILRKYRLGYMPGTPLTHEQKALFANYRDVAARIIQKRSESVASPSRNGTDPQGRQPRADSGFWGIVDEEHAQRVKEYGEDSEKWEQWASDMIEQDERRYGIQESTSAMLAATVPHMEEPRLFAGI
;
A
#
# COMPACT_ATOMS: atom_id res chain seq x y z
N MET A 1 63.15 46.22 15.07
CA MET A 1 63.50 44.95 15.74
C MET A 1 62.45 43.93 15.35
N LEU A 2 62.78 43.03 14.42
CA LEU A 2 61.91 41.94 13.97
C LEU A 2 62.17 40.76 14.90
N GLY A 3 61.16 40.36 15.67
CA GLY A 3 61.28 39.22 16.60
C GLY A 3 61.29 37.91 15.82
N ASN A 4 62.41 37.19 15.91
CA ASN A 4 62.52 35.79 15.51
C ASN A 4 61.60 34.96 16.42
N GLY A 5 60.38 34.68 15.95
CA GLY A 5 59.53 33.66 16.54
C GLY A 5 60.12 32.29 16.26
N THR A 6 60.68 31.65 17.29
CA THR A 6 61.08 30.24 17.23
C THR A 6 59.87 29.39 16.82
N PRO A 7 59.98 28.53 15.79
CA PRO A 7 58.90 27.64 15.40
C PRO A 7 58.61 26.71 16.58
N SER A 8 57.40 26.80 17.12
CA SER A 8 56.91 25.92 18.16
C SER A 8 57.09 24.47 17.69
N GLU A 9 57.84 23.67 18.44
CA GLU A 9 58.02 22.25 18.12
C GLU A 9 56.65 21.58 18.03
N PRO A 10 56.44 20.70 17.03
CA PRO A 10 55.18 19.99 16.89
C PRO A 10 54.95 19.16 18.16
N ILE A 11 53.84 19.42 18.85
CA ILE A 11 53.39 18.62 19.99
C ILE A 11 53.13 17.22 19.45
N VAL A 12 54.07 16.30 19.67
CA VAL A 12 53.92 14.89 19.35
C VAL A 12 52.92 14.32 20.35
N ASN A 13 51.65 14.25 19.96
CA ASN A 13 50.60 13.60 20.74
C ASN A 13 50.90 12.10 20.81
N ASN A 14 51.70 11.70 21.80
CA ASN A 14 51.94 10.29 22.11
C ASN A 14 50.66 9.70 22.70
N ILE A 15 49.83 9.11 21.85
CA ILE A 15 48.70 8.29 22.27
C ILE A 15 49.26 7.14 23.11
N HIS A 16 48.87 7.08 24.38
CA HIS A 16 49.37 6.05 25.28
C HIS A 16 48.95 4.65 24.79
N PRO A 17 49.85 3.64 24.80
CA PRO A 17 49.55 2.29 24.28
C PRO A 17 48.30 1.66 24.90
N THR A 18 48.05 1.89 26.20
CA THR A 18 46.85 1.39 26.89
C THR A 18 45.55 1.98 26.32
N THR A 19 45.59 3.20 25.77
CA THR A 19 44.45 3.81 25.09
C THR A 19 44.10 3.05 23.81
N ILE A 20 45.11 2.60 23.06
CA ILE A 20 44.92 1.80 21.85
C ILE A 20 44.30 0.45 22.19
N ASP A 21 44.83 -0.23 23.22
CA ASP A 21 44.33 -1.54 23.65
C ASP A 21 42.89 -1.46 24.17
N ASN A 22 42.55 -0.37 24.87
CA ASN A 22 41.19 -0.10 25.31
C ASN A 22 40.25 0.15 24.12
N ILE A 23 40.65 0.97 23.15
CA ILE A 23 39.86 1.23 21.93
C ILE A 23 39.62 -0.09 21.18
N ALA A 24 40.69 -0.87 20.96
CA ALA A 24 40.61 -2.12 20.22
C ALA A 24 39.73 -3.17 20.92
N SER A 25 39.79 -3.23 22.26
CA SER A 25 38.95 -4.14 23.04
C SER A 25 37.49 -3.71 23.05
N ASN A 26 37.21 -2.40 23.17
CA ASN A 26 35.85 -1.87 23.13
C ASN A 26 35.17 -2.07 21.77
N HIS A 27 35.93 -2.10 20.67
CA HIS A 27 35.40 -2.30 19.32
C HIS A 27 35.50 -3.76 18.86
N GLY A 28 35.90 -4.68 19.75
CA GLY A 28 35.97 -6.11 19.42
C GLY A 28 36.95 -6.45 18.29
N LEU A 29 38.01 -5.66 18.11
CA LEU A 29 38.97 -5.87 17.03
C LEU A 29 39.65 -7.24 17.17
N SER A 30 39.81 -7.93 16.04
CA SER A 30 40.53 -9.20 15.95
C SER A 30 42.02 -9.03 16.25
N GLY A 31 42.74 -10.15 16.44
CA GLY A 31 44.18 -10.13 16.70
C GLY A 31 44.97 -9.40 15.60
N ASP A 32 44.64 -9.66 14.33
CA ASP A 32 45.29 -9.01 13.19
C ASP A 32 44.98 -7.52 13.13
N GLN A 33 43.71 -7.13 13.35
CA GLN A 33 43.29 -5.73 13.38
C GLN A 33 43.96 -4.94 14.52
N ARG A 34 44.16 -5.58 15.68
CA ARG A 34 44.93 -4.99 16.80
C ARG A 34 46.38 -4.75 16.40
N MET A 35 47.02 -5.72 15.75
CA MET A 35 48.39 -5.57 15.29
C MET A 35 48.53 -4.45 14.26
N ASP A 36 47.58 -4.33 13.32
CA ASP A 36 47.59 -3.27 12.32
C ASP A 36 47.37 -1.89 12.95
N LEU A 37 46.50 -1.78 13.96
CA LEU A 37 46.32 -0.55 14.72
C LEU A 37 47.60 -0.15 15.48
N HIS A 38 48.27 -1.11 16.12
CA HIS A 38 49.57 -0.90 16.78
C HIS A 38 50.68 -0.49 15.80
N ARG A 39 50.68 -1.06 14.59
CA ARG A 39 51.60 -0.63 13.51
C ARG A 39 51.28 0.77 13.03
N PHE A 40 50.00 1.08 12.83
CA PHE A 40 49.52 2.37 12.36
C PHE A 40 49.97 3.50 13.30
N VAL A 41 49.79 3.36 14.61
CA VAL A 41 50.19 4.41 15.57
C VAL A 41 51.72 4.62 15.64
N LYS A 42 52.52 3.64 15.19
CA LYS A 42 53.98 3.79 15.07
C LYS A 42 54.42 4.48 13.78
N THR A 43 53.53 4.73 12.83
CA THR A 43 53.87 5.44 11.58
C THR A 43 53.97 6.95 11.82
N GLU A 44 54.64 7.67 10.92
CA GLU A 44 54.76 9.13 11.02
C GLU A 44 53.38 9.82 10.93
N GLN A 45 53.18 10.91 11.67
CA GLN A 45 51.89 11.61 11.75
C GLN A 45 51.33 12.01 10.37
N LEU A 46 52.19 12.42 9.44
CA LEU A 46 51.77 12.77 8.08
C LEU A 46 51.20 11.55 7.33
N ILE A 47 51.83 10.39 7.50
CA ILE A 47 51.37 9.12 6.92
C ILE A 47 50.07 8.67 7.58
N GLN A 48 49.97 8.80 8.91
CA GLN A 48 48.73 8.51 9.65
C GLN A 48 47.55 9.33 9.12
N ASN A 49 47.74 10.65 8.99
CA ASN A 49 46.72 11.56 8.49
C ASN A 49 46.32 11.24 7.04
N ALA A 50 47.29 10.92 6.18
CA ALA A 50 47.02 10.56 4.78
C ALA A 50 46.23 9.24 4.68
N VAL A 51 46.57 8.24 5.48
CA VAL A 51 45.88 6.95 5.53
C VAL A 51 44.46 7.11 6.08
N LEU A 52 44.27 7.88 7.16
CA LEU A 52 42.94 8.18 7.69
C LEU A 52 42.07 8.90 6.66
N TYR A 53 42.62 9.91 5.98
CA TYR A 53 41.91 10.63 4.92
C TYR A 53 41.54 9.71 3.75
N ALA A 54 42.45 8.84 3.31
CA ALA A 54 42.18 7.86 2.26
C ALA A 54 41.09 6.85 2.69
N HIS A 55 41.08 6.41 3.95
CA HIS A 55 40.03 5.57 4.51
C HIS A 55 38.69 6.29 4.54
N THR A 56 38.64 7.56 4.97
CA THR A 56 37.42 8.37 4.94
C THR A 56 36.86 8.47 3.52
N LEU A 57 37.70 8.82 2.53
CA LEU A 57 37.27 8.89 1.12
C LEU A 57 36.79 7.54 0.57
N SER A 58 37.42 6.43 0.99
CA SER A 58 36.99 5.07 0.60
C SER A 58 35.64 4.70 1.22
N HIS A 59 35.41 5.11 2.47
CA HIS A 59 34.12 4.94 3.15
C HIS A 59 33.04 5.78 2.50
N ASP A 60 33.31 7.04 2.15
CA ASP A 60 32.36 7.92 1.45
C ASP A 60 31.91 7.30 0.11
N LYS A 61 32.86 6.82 -0.70
CA LYS A 61 32.55 6.09 -1.95
C LYS A 61 31.79 4.79 -1.72
N THR A 62 31.94 4.16 -0.56
CA THR A 62 31.20 2.95 -0.21
C THR A 62 29.77 3.30 0.21
N LEU A 63 29.59 4.39 0.95
CA LEU A 63 28.28 4.94 1.29
C LEU A 63 27.51 5.35 0.04
N GLU A 64 28.14 6.08 -0.89
CA GLU A 64 27.51 6.44 -2.18
C GLU A 64 27.04 5.20 -2.96
N ARG A 65 27.85 4.13 -2.99
CA ARG A 65 27.47 2.85 -3.63
C ARG A 65 26.30 2.17 -2.91
N ILE A 66 26.26 2.21 -1.58
CA ILE A 66 25.17 1.66 -0.78
C ILE A 66 23.89 2.47 -1.01
N GLU A 67 23.96 3.80 -0.99
CA GLU A 67 22.83 4.69 -1.26
C GLU A 67 22.25 4.45 -2.65
N LYS A 68 23.12 4.35 -3.66
CA LYS A 68 22.69 3.99 -5.02
C LYS A 68 22.03 2.60 -5.06
N SER A 69 22.61 1.60 -4.40
CA SER A 69 22.02 0.26 -4.32
C SER A 69 20.67 0.26 -3.61
N ILE A 70 20.48 1.09 -2.58
CA ILE A 70 19.20 1.25 -1.90
C ILE A 70 18.18 1.87 -2.84
N GLU A 71 18.58 2.88 -3.63
CA GLU A 71 17.70 3.52 -4.62
C GLU A 71 17.31 2.56 -5.74
N ASP A 72 18.25 1.77 -6.27
CA ASP A 72 17.99 0.74 -7.27
C ASP A 72 17.02 -0.34 -6.74
N VAL A 73 17.18 -0.74 -5.46
CA VAL A 73 16.26 -1.68 -4.79
C VAL A 73 14.88 -1.04 -4.62
N ARG A 74 14.79 0.23 -4.24
CA ARG A 74 13.51 0.95 -4.13
C ARG A 74 12.80 1.02 -5.47
N GLY A 75 13.49 1.41 -6.54
CA GLY A 75 12.94 1.44 -7.88
C GLY A 75 12.47 0.05 -8.35
N SER A 76 13.18 -1.00 -7.98
CA SER A 76 12.76 -2.38 -8.26
C SER A 76 11.52 -2.79 -7.46
N VAL A 77 11.44 -2.41 -6.18
CA VAL A 77 10.26 -2.61 -5.33
C VAL A 77 9.06 -1.84 -5.85
N ASP A 78 9.25 -0.59 -6.30
CA ASP A 78 8.19 0.22 -6.90
C ASP A 78 7.71 -0.38 -8.22
N ASN A 79 8.61 -0.90 -9.06
CA ASN A 79 8.23 -1.60 -10.28
C ASN A 79 7.48 -2.91 -9.98
N VAL A 80 7.94 -3.69 -9.00
CA VAL A 80 7.22 -4.90 -8.56
C VAL A 80 5.87 -4.52 -7.96
N SER A 81 5.80 -3.47 -7.15
CA SER A 81 4.54 -2.95 -6.61
C SER A 81 3.60 -2.49 -7.71
N HIS A 82 4.12 -1.83 -8.75
CA HIS A 82 3.33 -1.38 -9.89
C HIS A 82 2.77 -2.59 -10.64
N ASN A 83 3.63 -3.55 -10.99
CA ASN A 83 3.26 -4.78 -11.69
C ASN A 83 2.29 -5.66 -10.89
N VAL A 84 2.45 -5.73 -9.56
CA VAL A 84 1.57 -6.45 -8.63
C VAL A 84 0.26 -5.68 -8.43
N SER A 85 0.27 -4.35 -8.39
CA SER A 85 -0.95 -3.55 -8.31
C SER A 85 -1.79 -3.63 -9.59
N ASP A 86 -1.12 -3.76 -10.74
CA ASP A 86 -1.74 -4.00 -12.03
C ASP A 86 -2.23 -5.46 -12.17
N SER A 87 -1.73 -6.38 -11.33
CA SER A 87 -1.97 -7.83 -11.37
C SER A 87 -2.35 -8.41 -10.00
N TRP A 88 -3.64 -8.31 -9.66
CA TRP A 88 -4.40 -9.26 -8.80
C TRP A 88 -4.32 -9.25 -7.26
N THR A 89 -5.49 -9.51 -6.69
CA THR A 89 -5.70 -10.27 -5.45
C THR A 89 -5.27 -11.72 -5.64
N VAL A 90 -4.16 -12.12 -5.01
CA VAL A 90 -3.61 -13.48 -5.11
C VAL A 90 -4.55 -14.50 -4.45
N THR A 91 -5.17 -15.37 -5.26
CA THR A 91 -6.02 -16.48 -4.76
C THR A 91 -5.16 -17.59 -4.14
N LYS A 92 -5.81 -18.55 -3.47
CA LYS A 92 -5.10 -19.68 -2.85
C LYS A 92 -4.41 -20.56 -3.91
N GLU A 93 -5.07 -20.78 -5.04
CA GLU A 93 -4.55 -21.54 -6.17
C GLU A 93 -3.33 -20.83 -6.79
N GLN A 94 -3.36 -19.50 -6.87
CA GLN A 94 -2.24 -18.70 -7.37
C GLN A 94 -1.05 -18.71 -6.41
N LYS A 95 -1.29 -18.70 -5.10
CA LYS A 95 -0.23 -18.92 -4.09
C LYS A 95 0.44 -20.28 -4.26
N GLU A 96 -0.35 -21.34 -4.37
CA GLU A 96 0.18 -22.68 -4.59
C GLU A 96 0.91 -22.79 -5.93
N TRP A 97 0.45 -22.08 -6.96
CA TRP A 97 1.11 -22.02 -8.26
C TRP A 97 2.45 -21.26 -8.20
N ILE A 98 2.51 -20.13 -7.50
CA ILE A 98 3.73 -19.33 -7.25
C ILE A 98 4.77 -20.16 -6.49
N GLU A 99 4.33 -20.91 -5.47
CA GLU A 99 5.20 -21.80 -4.70
C GLU A 99 5.72 -22.98 -5.55
N LYS A 100 4.91 -23.48 -6.49
CA LYS A 100 5.28 -24.59 -7.39
C LYS A 100 6.09 -24.16 -8.62
N ASN A 101 6.04 -22.88 -9.02
CA ASN A 101 6.68 -22.38 -10.25
C ASN A 101 7.61 -21.16 -10.00
N PRO A 102 8.57 -21.23 -9.07
CA PRO A 102 9.40 -20.08 -8.69
C PRO A 102 10.30 -19.56 -9.84
N ALA A 103 10.56 -20.37 -10.87
CA ALA A 103 11.34 -19.99 -12.04
C ALA A 103 10.60 -19.03 -13.00
N SER A 104 9.28 -18.86 -12.85
CA SER A 104 8.45 -17.98 -13.68
C SER A 104 8.36 -16.54 -13.17
N ILE A 105 8.90 -16.26 -11.98
CA ILE A 105 8.97 -14.93 -11.39
C ILE A 105 10.35 -14.36 -11.69
N GLU A 106 10.41 -13.34 -12.56
CA GLU A 106 11.64 -12.64 -12.97
C GLU A 106 12.20 -11.74 -11.85
N ILE A 107 12.39 -12.32 -10.67
CA ILE A 107 13.19 -11.74 -9.60
C ILE A 107 14.35 -12.74 -9.41
N PRO A 108 15.57 -12.42 -9.89
CA PRO A 108 16.70 -13.37 -9.98
C PRO A 108 17.01 -14.14 -8.67
N GLU A 109 16.63 -13.57 -7.52
CA GLU A 109 16.87 -14.12 -6.19
C GLU A 109 15.63 -14.77 -5.55
N TYR A 110 14.44 -14.63 -6.14
CA TYR A 110 13.21 -15.15 -5.54
C TYR A 110 13.18 -16.68 -5.50
N SER A 111 13.69 -17.35 -6.54
CA SER A 111 13.74 -18.82 -6.56
C SER A 111 14.77 -19.43 -5.61
N THR A 112 15.78 -18.65 -5.20
CA THR A 112 16.94 -19.14 -4.45
C THR A 112 17.02 -18.62 -3.01
N SER A 113 16.37 -17.49 -2.69
CA SER A 113 16.46 -16.85 -1.38
C SER A 113 15.12 -16.84 -0.64
N ARG A 114 15.04 -17.62 0.44
CA ARG A 114 13.89 -17.62 1.38
C ARG A 114 13.64 -16.25 1.99
N ILE A 115 14.69 -15.44 2.17
CA ILE A 115 14.57 -14.07 2.69
C ILE A 115 13.85 -13.19 1.67
N VAL A 116 14.24 -13.25 0.40
CA VAL A 116 13.57 -12.51 -0.69
C VAL A 116 12.12 -12.96 -0.84
N GLN A 117 11.86 -14.27 -0.82
CA GLN A 117 10.49 -14.82 -0.84
C GLN A 117 9.62 -14.26 0.30
N SER A 118 10.13 -14.31 1.54
CA SER A 118 9.38 -13.82 2.70
C SER A 118 9.10 -12.32 2.63
N ARG A 119 10.02 -11.52 2.09
CA ARG A 119 9.81 -10.09 1.87
C ARG A 119 8.76 -9.82 0.79
N VAL A 120 8.86 -10.49 -0.36
CA VAL A 120 7.88 -10.35 -1.46
C VAL A 120 6.48 -10.75 -0.98
N VAL A 121 6.35 -11.85 -0.22
CA VAL A 121 5.06 -12.27 0.34
C VAL A 121 4.55 -11.26 1.37
N ALA A 122 5.42 -10.69 2.21
CA ALA A 122 5.03 -9.65 3.18
C ALA A 122 4.54 -8.38 2.48
N GLU A 123 5.26 -7.94 1.45
CA GLU A 123 4.91 -6.76 0.65
C GLU A 123 3.60 -6.96 -0.11
N ALA A 124 3.43 -8.10 -0.80
CA ALA A 124 2.19 -8.43 -1.49
C ALA A 124 0.98 -8.47 -0.53
N ARG A 125 1.18 -8.99 0.70
CA ARG A 125 0.14 -8.96 1.75
C ARG A 125 -0.18 -7.53 2.18
N GLN A 126 0.84 -6.70 2.37
CA GLN A 126 0.66 -5.30 2.75
C GLN A 126 -0.13 -4.54 1.67
N GLN A 127 0.25 -4.68 0.41
CA GLN A 127 -0.47 -4.05 -0.71
C GLN A 127 -1.90 -4.57 -0.84
N SER A 128 -2.11 -5.89 -0.71
CA SER A 128 -3.45 -6.47 -0.70
C SER A 128 -4.32 -5.88 0.42
N ASN A 129 -3.76 -5.73 1.64
CA ASN A 129 -4.45 -5.13 2.76
C ASN A 129 -4.76 -3.63 2.53
N ASP A 130 -3.84 -2.89 1.91
CA ASP A 130 -4.04 -1.47 1.60
C ASP A 130 -5.13 -1.27 0.53
N VAL A 131 -5.16 -2.12 -0.50
CA VAL A 131 -6.22 -2.11 -1.52
C VAL A 131 -7.55 -2.49 -0.88
N LYS A 132 -7.60 -3.58 -0.09
CA LYS A 132 -8.77 -4.00 0.68
C LYS A 132 -9.29 -2.89 1.59
N SER A 133 -8.39 -2.19 2.29
CA SER A 133 -8.75 -1.08 3.18
C SER A 133 -9.35 0.09 2.41
N ARG A 134 -8.74 0.49 1.29
CA ARG A 134 -9.24 1.57 0.44
C ARG A 134 -10.56 1.22 -0.24
N LEU A 135 -10.70 0.00 -0.77
CA LEU A 135 -11.93 -0.50 -1.39
C LEU A 135 -13.08 -0.52 -0.38
N ARG A 136 -12.85 -1.00 0.85
CA ARG A 136 -13.85 -0.95 1.92
C ARG A 136 -14.32 0.48 2.20
N LYS A 137 -13.41 1.45 2.28
CA LYS A 137 -13.78 2.87 2.47
C LYS A 137 -14.63 3.39 1.31
N MET A 138 -14.24 3.09 0.07
CA MET A 138 -15.01 3.48 -1.11
C MET A 138 -16.41 2.86 -1.14
N LEU A 139 -16.57 1.59 -0.72
CA LEU A 139 -17.86 0.94 -0.55
C LEU A 139 -18.72 1.66 0.51
N GLU A 140 -18.13 1.95 1.68
CA GLU A 140 -18.85 2.66 2.75
C GLU A 140 -19.28 4.06 2.29
N ASP A 141 -18.43 4.78 1.57
CA ASP A 141 -18.71 6.12 1.06
C ASP A 141 -19.74 6.10 -0.07
N SER A 142 -19.70 5.10 -0.98
CA SER A 142 -20.69 4.95 -2.05
C SER A 142 -22.08 4.62 -1.52
N ILE A 143 -22.18 3.88 -0.41
CA ILE A 143 -23.45 3.59 0.27
C ILE A 143 -24.00 4.86 0.94
N LYS A 144 -23.17 5.60 1.68
CA LYS A 144 -23.58 6.83 2.36
C LYS A 144 -24.05 7.91 1.39
N SER A 145 -23.32 8.07 0.29
CA SER A 145 -23.63 9.04 -0.77
C SER A 145 -24.73 8.58 -1.73
N LYS A 146 -25.20 7.33 -1.61
CA LYS A 146 -26.12 6.69 -2.57
C LYS A 146 -25.63 6.83 -4.02
N THR A 147 -24.35 6.57 -4.24
CA THR A 147 -23.77 6.60 -5.59
C THR A 147 -24.37 5.47 -6.44
N PRO A 148 -24.78 5.73 -7.71
CA PRO A 148 -25.22 4.66 -8.61
C PRO A 148 -24.14 3.60 -8.83
N LEU A 149 -24.55 2.34 -9.00
CA LEU A 149 -23.62 1.22 -9.15
C LEU A 149 -22.63 1.43 -10.30
N SER A 150 -23.10 1.86 -11.47
CA SER A 150 -22.25 2.15 -12.63
C SER A 150 -21.16 3.17 -12.32
N VAL A 151 -21.52 4.32 -11.74
CA VAL A 151 -20.59 5.39 -11.38
C VAL A 151 -19.55 4.91 -10.36
N PHE A 152 -20.00 4.17 -9.35
CA PHE A 152 -19.13 3.63 -8.32
C PHE A 152 -18.10 2.64 -8.90
N VAL A 153 -18.54 1.72 -9.74
CA VAL A 153 -17.65 0.71 -10.32
C VAL A 153 -16.67 1.35 -11.32
N ASP A 154 -17.13 2.29 -12.15
CA ASP A 154 -16.27 3.04 -13.06
C ASP A 154 -15.17 3.80 -12.30
N GLU A 155 -15.49 4.39 -11.14
CA GLU A 155 -14.50 5.05 -10.29
C GLU A 155 -13.44 4.08 -9.78
N ILE A 156 -13.85 2.89 -9.30
CA ILE A 156 -12.93 1.86 -8.83
C ILE A 156 -12.01 1.41 -9.97
N LEU A 157 -12.57 1.01 -11.11
CA LEU A 157 -11.77 0.50 -12.21
C LEU A 157 -10.77 1.54 -12.73
N ARG A 158 -11.18 2.81 -12.80
CA ARG A 158 -10.29 3.93 -13.14
C ARG A 158 -9.18 4.13 -12.11
N LYS A 159 -9.50 4.03 -10.82
CA LYS A 159 -8.57 4.35 -9.72
C LYS A 159 -7.53 3.25 -9.48
N TYR A 160 -7.92 1.99 -9.66
CA TYR A 160 -7.03 0.83 -9.45
C TYR A 160 -6.45 0.25 -10.74
N ARG A 161 -6.70 0.87 -11.89
CA ARG A 161 -6.10 0.51 -13.20
C ARG A 161 -6.12 -1.00 -13.48
N LEU A 162 -7.21 -1.69 -13.14
CA LEU A 162 -7.36 -3.14 -13.24
C LEU A 162 -7.48 -3.65 -14.70
N GLY A 163 -6.57 -3.24 -15.59
CA GLY A 163 -6.61 -3.56 -17.02
C GLY A 163 -7.80 -2.96 -17.78
N TYR A 164 -8.58 -2.09 -17.13
CA TYR A 164 -9.77 -1.48 -17.69
C TYR A 164 -9.40 -0.30 -18.60
N MET A 165 -9.83 -0.35 -19.85
CA MET A 165 -9.78 0.81 -20.74
C MET A 165 -10.96 1.73 -20.43
N PRO A 166 -10.74 3.03 -20.19
CA PRO A 166 -11.83 3.99 -19.98
C PRO A 166 -12.87 3.90 -21.11
N GLY A 167 -14.13 3.64 -20.76
CA GLY A 167 -15.24 3.52 -21.72
C GLY A 167 -15.60 2.09 -22.12
N THR A 168 -14.88 1.05 -21.65
CA THR A 168 -15.32 -0.34 -21.83
C THR A 168 -16.54 -0.62 -20.94
N PRO A 169 -17.69 -1.09 -21.45
CA PRO A 169 -18.80 -1.41 -20.58
C PRO A 169 -18.42 -2.53 -19.60
N LEU A 170 -18.75 -2.35 -18.33
CA LEU A 170 -18.62 -3.39 -17.30
C LEU A 170 -19.41 -4.63 -17.68
N THR A 171 -18.81 -5.81 -17.47
CA THR A 171 -19.56 -7.06 -17.63
C THR A 171 -20.63 -7.19 -16.55
N HIS A 172 -21.65 -7.99 -16.83
CA HIS A 172 -22.76 -8.20 -15.91
C HIS A 172 -22.28 -8.79 -14.57
N GLU A 173 -21.35 -9.74 -14.64
CA GLU A 173 -20.76 -10.42 -13.48
C GLU A 173 -19.96 -9.44 -12.62
N GLN A 174 -19.19 -8.55 -13.25
CA GLN A 174 -18.43 -7.51 -12.54
C GLN A 174 -19.37 -6.60 -11.76
N LYS A 175 -20.45 -6.12 -12.40
CA LYS A 175 -21.46 -5.29 -11.73
C LYS A 175 -22.09 -6.02 -10.55
N ALA A 176 -22.49 -7.28 -10.74
CA ALA A 176 -23.07 -8.09 -9.68
C ALA A 176 -22.12 -8.31 -8.50
N LEU A 177 -20.83 -8.50 -8.76
CA LEU A 177 -19.80 -8.63 -7.72
C LEU A 177 -19.72 -7.36 -6.86
N PHE A 178 -19.66 -6.19 -7.48
CA PHE A 178 -19.63 -4.92 -6.75
C PHE A 178 -20.95 -4.61 -6.02
N ALA A 179 -22.09 -4.96 -6.61
CA ALA A 179 -23.39 -4.91 -5.94
C ALA A 179 -23.41 -5.77 -4.68
N ASN A 180 -22.86 -7.00 -4.76
CA ASN A 180 -22.71 -7.88 -3.61
C ASN A 180 -21.84 -7.28 -2.51
N TYR A 181 -20.69 -6.70 -2.87
CA TYR A 181 -19.83 -6.02 -1.91
C TYR A 181 -20.54 -4.86 -1.20
N ARG A 182 -21.36 -4.08 -1.92
CA ARG A 182 -22.16 -2.99 -1.34
C ARG A 182 -23.25 -3.51 -0.42
N ASP A 183 -23.91 -4.61 -0.76
CA ASP A 183 -24.93 -5.19 0.12
C ASP A 183 -24.32 -5.70 1.44
N VAL A 184 -23.19 -6.43 1.38
CA VAL A 184 -22.46 -6.88 2.57
C VAL A 184 -22.01 -5.68 3.43
N ALA A 185 -21.45 -4.64 2.78
CA ALA A 185 -21.04 -3.42 3.46
C ALA A 185 -22.22 -2.74 4.16
N ALA A 186 -23.38 -2.64 3.50
CA ALA A 186 -24.58 -2.04 4.06
C ALA A 186 -25.04 -2.75 5.33
N ARG A 187 -25.09 -4.10 5.31
CA ARG A 187 -25.46 -4.89 6.49
C ARG A 187 -24.50 -4.70 7.66
N ILE A 188 -23.19 -4.61 7.39
CA ILE A 188 -22.18 -4.37 8.42
C ILE A 188 -22.30 -2.96 9.01
N ILE A 189 -22.51 -1.94 8.16
CA ILE A 189 -22.74 -0.55 8.60
C ILE A 189 -24.00 -0.49 9.49
N GLN A 190 -25.09 -1.12 9.07
CA GLN A 190 -26.34 -1.18 9.83
C GLN A 190 -26.13 -1.84 11.20
N LYS A 191 -25.51 -3.03 11.23
CA LYS A 191 -25.22 -3.75 12.48
C LYS A 191 -24.36 -2.93 13.45
N ARG A 192 -23.38 -2.16 12.92
CA ARG A 192 -22.60 -1.23 13.76
C ARG A 192 -23.46 -0.12 14.31
N SER A 193 -24.30 0.50 13.49
CA SER A 193 -25.20 1.58 13.94
C SER A 193 -26.14 1.11 15.06
N GLU A 194 -26.66 -0.12 14.97
CA GLU A 194 -27.50 -0.75 15.99
C GLU A 194 -26.71 -1.06 17.27
N SER A 195 -25.46 -1.53 17.15
CA SER A 195 -24.60 -1.78 18.32
C SER A 195 -24.16 -0.52 19.07
N VAL A 196 -23.97 0.60 18.35
CA VAL A 196 -23.59 1.90 18.93
C VAL A 196 -24.80 2.58 19.59
N ALA A 197 -26.02 2.28 19.12
CA ALA A 197 -27.27 2.70 19.76
C ALA A 197 -27.54 1.99 21.11
N SER A 198 -26.77 0.96 21.47
CA SER A 198 -26.65 0.50 22.85
C SER A 198 -25.51 1.27 23.53
N PRO A 199 -25.81 2.23 24.42
CA PRO A 199 -24.78 3.05 25.05
C PRO A 199 -24.00 2.20 26.06
N SER A 200 -22.95 1.52 25.60
CA SER A 200 -21.83 1.18 26.48
C SER A 200 -21.11 2.49 26.81
N ARG A 201 -21.66 3.20 27.80
CA ARG A 201 -21.03 4.35 28.47
C ARG A 201 -19.59 3.91 28.83
N ASN A 202 -18.61 4.48 28.12
CA ASN A 202 -17.17 4.35 28.38
C ASN A 202 -16.49 3.00 28.08
N GLY A 203 -17.00 2.23 27.12
CA GLY A 203 -16.44 0.92 26.80
C GLY A 203 -15.17 0.94 25.94
N THR A 204 -14.00 1.16 26.54
CA THR A 204 -12.89 0.24 26.27
C THR A 204 -13.46 -1.17 26.46
N ASP A 205 -13.19 -2.12 25.55
CA ASP A 205 -13.42 -3.55 25.83
C ASP A 205 -12.98 -3.82 27.29
N PRO A 206 -13.66 -4.65 28.12
CA PRO A 206 -13.18 -5.02 29.45
C PRO A 206 -11.69 -5.43 29.52
N GLN A 207 -11.03 -5.68 28.39
CA GLN A 207 -9.57 -5.89 28.25
C GLN A 207 -8.74 -4.67 27.79
N GLY A 208 -9.29 -3.46 27.69
CA GLY A 208 -8.57 -2.26 27.24
C GLY A 208 -8.20 -2.25 25.75
N ARG A 209 -8.74 -3.19 24.96
CA ARG A 209 -8.35 -3.36 23.54
C ARG A 209 -9.14 -2.39 22.68
N GLN A 210 -8.42 -1.63 21.84
CA GLN A 210 -9.04 -0.85 20.78
C GLN A 210 -9.89 -1.79 19.89
N PRO A 211 -11.04 -1.32 19.37
CA PRO A 211 -11.82 -2.08 18.40
C PRO A 211 -10.87 -2.54 17.29
N ARG A 212 -10.81 -3.86 17.09
CA ARG A 212 -9.87 -4.49 16.14
C ARG A 212 -9.99 -3.78 14.79
N ALA A 213 -8.85 -3.34 14.26
CA ALA A 213 -8.77 -2.60 12.99
C ALA A 213 -9.38 -3.36 11.81
N ASP A 214 -9.46 -4.69 11.92
CA ASP A 214 -10.09 -5.52 10.92
C ASP A 214 -11.54 -5.81 11.30
N SER A 215 -12.44 -5.18 10.58
CA SER A 215 -13.85 -5.11 10.94
C SER A 215 -14.67 -6.36 10.56
N GLY A 216 -13.98 -7.46 10.25
CA GLY A 216 -14.55 -8.72 9.76
C GLY A 216 -15.14 -8.64 8.35
N PHE A 217 -15.10 -7.46 7.71
CA PHE A 217 -15.75 -7.20 6.42
C PHE A 217 -15.39 -8.24 5.36
N TRP A 218 -14.09 -8.44 5.12
CA TRP A 218 -13.64 -9.37 4.09
C TRP A 218 -13.96 -10.83 4.43
N GLY A 219 -13.94 -11.20 5.72
CA GLY A 219 -14.36 -12.54 6.14
C GLY A 219 -15.83 -12.82 5.84
N ILE A 220 -16.71 -11.82 6.01
CA ILE A 220 -18.15 -11.94 5.70
C ILE A 220 -18.35 -12.01 4.18
N VAL A 221 -17.62 -11.20 3.41
CA VAL A 221 -17.65 -11.26 1.94
C VAL A 221 -17.23 -12.66 1.45
N ASP A 222 -16.14 -13.20 1.99
CA ASP A 222 -15.63 -14.53 1.63
C ASP A 222 -16.61 -15.64 2.00
N GLU A 223 -17.24 -15.56 3.19
CA GLU A 223 -18.26 -16.51 3.65
C GLU A 223 -19.50 -16.50 2.75
N GLU A 224 -20.00 -15.33 2.37
CA GLU A 224 -21.15 -15.22 1.47
C GLU A 224 -20.84 -15.69 0.06
N HIS A 225 -19.66 -15.37 -0.45
CA HIS A 225 -19.23 -15.88 -1.74
C HIS A 225 -19.19 -17.41 -1.72
N ALA A 226 -18.58 -18.01 -0.69
CA ALA A 226 -18.54 -19.47 -0.53
C ALA A 226 -19.95 -20.08 -0.42
N GLN A 227 -20.86 -19.42 0.30
CA GLN A 227 -22.24 -19.89 0.41
C GLN A 227 -22.99 -19.81 -0.93
N ARG A 228 -22.82 -18.75 -1.71
CA ARG A 228 -23.45 -18.59 -3.02
C ARG A 228 -22.92 -19.61 -4.03
N VAL A 229 -21.60 -19.85 -4.05
CA VAL A 229 -21.00 -20.93 -4.86
C VAL A 229 -21.60 -22.29 -4.49
N LYS A 230 -21.82 -22.54 -3.20
CA LYS A 230 -22.47 -23.78 -2.72
C LYS A 230 -23.95 -23.88 -3.13
N GLU A 231 -24.69 -22.78 -3.15
CA GLU A 231 -26.13 -22.75 -3.46
C GLU A 231 -26.42 -22.83 -4.96
N TYR A 232 -25.61 -22.18 -5.80
CA TYR A 232 -25.87 -22.03 -7.23
C TYR A 232 -24.93 -22.83 -8.14
N GLY A 233 -23.79 -23.30 -7.62
CA GLY A 233 -22.72 -23.89 -8.43
C GLY A 233 -21.92 -22.84 -9.20
N GLU A 234 -20.77 -23.24 -9.76
CA GLU A 234 -19.88 -22.33 -10.51
C GLU A 234 -20.38 -22.05 -11.94
N ASP A 235 -21.15 -22.96 -12.54
CA ASP A 235 -21.61 -22.89 -13.94
C ASP A 235 -23.11 -23.15 -14.07
N SER A 236 -23.96 -22.17 -13.73
CA SER A 236 -25.40 -22.34 -13.93
C SER A 236 -26.16 -21.06 -14.28
N GLU A 237 -27.27 -21.21 -15.00
CA GLU A 237 -28.30 -20.19 -15.27
C GLU A 237 -28.78 -19.49 -13.99
N LYS A 238 -28.66 -20.14 -12.83
CA LYS A 238 -28.99 -19.55 -11.53
C LYS A 238 -27.99 -18.48 -11.10
N TRP A 239 -26.74 -18.55 -11.56
CA TRP A 239 -25.73 -17.53 -11.32
C TRP A 239 -26.07 -16.23 -12.06
N GLU A 240 -26.55 -16.32 -13.30
CA GLU A 240 -27.01 -15.15 -14.07
C GLU A 240 -28.25 -14.51 -13.44
N GLN A 241 -29.20 -15.32 -12.98
CA GLN A 241 -30.37 -14.82 -12.26
C GLN A 241 -29.95 -14.08 -10.99
N TRP A 242 -29.08 -14.71 -10.19
CA TRP A 242 -28.53 -14.11 -8.99
C TRP A 242 -27.81 -12.79 -9.27
N ALA A 243 -26.99 -12.74 -10.33
CA ALA A 243 -26.26 -11.54 -10.72
C ALA A 243 -27.23 -10.40 -11.05
N SER A 244 -28.30 -10.71 -11.79
CA SER A 244 -29.36 -9.77 -12.16
C SER A 244 -30.11 -9.26 -10.92
N ASP A 245 -30.50 -10.15 -10.02
CA ASP A 245 -31.19 -9.81 -8.77
C ASP A 245 -30.33 -8.89 -7.89
N MET A 246 -29.03 -9.15 -7.81
CA MET A 246 -28.10 -8.33 -7.02
C MET A 246 -27.96 -6.91 -7.59
N ILE A 247 -27.83 -6.79 -8.92
CA ILE A 247 -27.75 -5.49 -9.59
C ILE A 247 -29.06 -4.72 -9.37
N GLU A 248 -30.20 -5.36 -9.61
CA GLU A 248 -31.52 -4.72 -9.45
C GLU A 248 -31.75 -4.25 -8.00
N GLN A 249 -31.37 -5.06 -7.01
CA GLN A 249 -31.49 -4.68 -5.60
C GLN A 249 -30.59 -3.49 -5.24
N ASP A 250 -29.35 -3.45 -5.76
CA ASP A 250 -28.44 -2.32 -5.53
C ASP A 250 -28.95 -1.04 -6.21
N GLU A 251 -29.37 -1.13 -7.46
CA GLU A 251 -29.96 -0.01 -8.21
C GLU A 251 -31.27 0.47 -7.59
N ARG A 252 -32.09 -0.41 -7.03
CA ARG A 252 -33.29 0.00 -6.28
C ARG A 252 -32.93 0.75 -5.00
N ARG A 253 -31.84 0.36 -4.32
CA ARG A 253 -31.42 0.94 -3.03
C ARG A 253 -30.67 2.26 -3.21
N TYR A 254 -29.86 2.40 -4.26
CA TYR A 254 -28.93 3.51 -4.46
C TYR A 254 -29.02 4.20 -5.82
N GLY A 255 -29.79 3.65 -6.77
CA GLY A 255 -30.05 4.31 -8.03
C GLY A 255 -30.79 5.63 -7.79
N ILE A 256 -30.41 6.65 -8.56
CA ILE A 256 -31.16 7.90 -8.60
C ILE A 256 -32.53 7.54 -9.18
N GLN A 257 -33.58 7.60 -8.36
CA GLN A 257 -34.92 7.69 -8.89
C GLN A 257 -34.98 8.99 -9.70
N GLU A 258 -34.88 8.90 -11.03
CA GLU A 258 -35.08 10.02 -11.96
C GLU A 258 -36.48 10.68 -11.80
N SER A 259 -37.32 10.14 -10.93
CA SER A 259 -38.70 10.51 -10.63
C SER A 259 -38.94 11.92 -10.10
N THR A 260 -37.94 12.80 -9.91
CA THR A 260 -38.19 14.18 -9.44
C THR A 260 -37.69 15.31 -10.35
N SER A 261 -36.81 15.07 -11.32
CA SER A 261 -36.44 16.13 -12.28
C SER A 261 -37.42 16.26 -13.44
N ALA A 262 -38.12 15.19 -13.83
CA ALA A 262 -39.18 15.28 -14.84
C ALA A 262 -40.45 16.00 -14.34
N MET A 263 -40.73 15.97 -13.03
CA MET A 263 -41.92 16.66 -12.47
C MET A 263 -41.73 18.17 -12.28
N LEU A 264 -40.49 18.65 -12.09
CA LEU A 264 -40.18 20.09 -12.00
C LEU A 264 -40.04 20.77 -13.37
N ALA A 265 -39.68 20.03 -14.42
CA ALA A 265 -39.66 20.56 -15.79
C ALA A 265 -41.07 20.75 -16.40
N ALA A 266 -42.09 20.06 -15.87
CA ALA A 266 -43.47 20.17 -16.34
C ALA A 266 -44.28 21.32 -15.68
N THR A 267 -43.68 22.11 -14.78
CA THR A 267 -44.37 23.22 -14.06
C THR A 267 -43.67 24.57 -14.23
N VAL A 268 -43.02 24.81 -15.37
CA VAL A 268 -42.71 26.18 -15.79
C VAL A 268 -43.86 26.64 -16.69
N PRO A 269 -44.79 27.47 -16.20
CA PRO A 269 -45.78 28.09 -17.07
C PRO A 269 -45.04 28.93 -18.11
N HIS A 270 -45.38 28.66 -19.37
CA HIS A 270 -44.94 29.38 -20.55
C HIS A 270 -45.15 30.89 -20.33
N MET A 271 -44.11 31.63 -19.94
CA MET A 271 -44.13 33.09 -19.99
C MET A 271 -43.98 33.49 -21.44
N GLU A 272 -45.06 34.04 -21.99
CA GLU A 272 -45.09 34.66 -23.31
C GLU A 272 -43.96 35.68 -23.45
N GLU A 273 -43.18 35.54 -24.52
CA GLU A 273 -42.16 36.51 -24.90
C GLU A 273 -42.80 37.88 -25.20
N PRO A 274 -42.27 38.99 -24.66
CA PRO A 274 -42.71 40.32 -25.03
C PRO A 274 -42.29 40.62 -26.48
N ARG A 275 -43.29 40.77 -27.36
CA ARG A 275 -43.12 41.25 -28.74
C ARG A 275 -42.52 42.66 -28.72
N LEU A 276 -41.25 42.79 -29.10
CA LEU A 276 -40.62 44.08 -29.39
C LEU A 276 -41.19 44.62 -30.71
N PHE A 277 -41.99 45.68 -30.60
CA PHE A 277 -42.35 46.56 -31.70
C PHE A 277 -41.10 47.33 -32.15
N ALA A 278 -40.64 47.05 -33.37
CA ALA A 278 -39.72 47.93 -34.08
C ALA A 278 -40.54 49.00 -34.80
N GLY A 279 -40.32 50.26 -34.43
CA GLY A 279 -40.86 51.43 -35.12
C GLY A 279 -39.79 52.52 -35.20
N ILE A 280 -39.66 53.07 -36.41
CA ILE A 280 -38.76 54.13 -36.93
C ILE A 280 -37.46 53.62 -37.53
#